data_AF-A0A183GFV3-F1
#
_entry.id   AF-A0A183GFV3-F1
#
_cell.length_a   1.000
_cell.length_b   1.000
_cell.length_c   1.000
_cell.angle_alpha   90.00
_cell.angle_beta   90.00
_cell.angle_gamma   90.00
#
_symmetry.space_group_name_H-M   'P 1'
#
loop_
_entity.id
_entity.type
_entity.pdbx_description
1 polymer ?
#
loop_
_entity_poly.entity_id
_entity_poly.type
_entity_poly.pdbx_seq_one_letter_code
_entity_poly.pdbx_strand_id
1 'polypeptide(L)'
;MSNRSAQIIMSDFYKALDELELTDASTSPLVHALRTFDSKVESLFNMTATISGRLDRMESSFDSKLESLRNMAATTCGRLDRLESALAVLLERSAPRHNCVFCSPEAQTDGHSSTRCTNYRDAIARAAQASKLGLCCRCLKAEHEGDCGVTCQNCRLLLPLNHPFYTTRLRRLQRAGRSIVVCDDGSINASPPPHFWRSKGRRVVVPPPNQQCSFGVSIE
;
A
#
# COMPACT_ATOMS: atom_id res chain seq x y z
N MET A 1 95.49 -62.08 -66.40
CA MET A 1 95.01 -60.68 -66.51
C MET A 1 93.60 -60.49 -65.92
N SER A 2 93.20 -61.23 -64.87
CA SER A 2 91.78 -61.34 -64.46
C SER A 2 91.37 -60.54 -63.21
N ASN A 3 92.29 -59.82 -62.55
CA ASN A 3 92.05 -59.20 -61.24
C ASN A 3 91.66 -57.71 -61.30
N ARG A 4 91.89 -57.03 -62.43
CA ARG A 4 91.55 -55.60 -62.58
C ARG A 4 90.06 -55.36 -62.80
N SER A 5 89.38 -56.23 -63.53
CA SER A 5 87.96 -56.07 -63.84
C SER A 5 87.06 -56.21 -62.61
N ALA A 6 87.40 -57.12 -61.68
CA ALA A 6 86.64 -57.30 -60.44
C ALA A 6 86.77 -56.09 -59.48
N GLN A 7 87.95 -55.46 -59.43
CA GLN A 7 88.17 -54.26 -58.63
C GLN A 7 87.41 -53.04 -59.15
N ILE A 8 87.29 -52.90 -60.48
CA ILE A 8 86.53 -51.82 -61.11
C ILE A 8 85.03 -51.97 -60.81
N ILE A 9 84.49 -53.19 -60.93
CA ILE A 9 83.07 -53.46 -60.66
C ILE A 9 82.72 -53.19 -59.19
N MET A 10 83.58 -53.57 -58.24
CA MET A 10 83.37 -53.24 -56.83
C MET A 10 83.44 -51.74 -56.56
N SER A 11 84.42 -51.05 -57.16
CA SER A 11 84.55 -49.58 -57.07
C SER A 11 83.27 -48.89 -57.53
N ASP A 12 82.75 -49.28 -58.69
CA ASP A 12 81.54 -48.68 -59.26
C ASP A 12 80.30 -49.03 -58.43
N PHE A 13 80.25 -50.22 -57.83
CA PHE A 13 79.18 -50.63 -56.92
C PHE A 13 79.18 -49.81 -55.62
N TYR A 14 80.34 -49.60 -55.00
CA TYR A 14 80.46 -48.74 -53.82
C TYR A 14 80.12 -47.29 -54.14
N LYS A 15 80.50 -46.81 -55.32
CA LYS A 15 80.18 -45.46 -55.78
C LYS A 15 78.69 -45.27 -56.05
N ALA A 16 78.01 -46.29 -56.60
CA ALA A 16 76.57 -46.27 -56.79
C ALA A 16 75.81 -46.33 -55.45
N LEU A 17 76.32 -47.07 -54.46
CA LEU A 17 75.77 -47.08 -53.10
C LEU A 17 75.95 -45.73 -52.40
N ASP A 18 77.10 -45.09 -52.55
CA ASP A 18 77.39 -43.77 -51.98
C ASP A 18 76.52 -42.68 -52.63
N GLU A 19 76.28 -42.75 -53.95
CA GLU A 19 75.33 -41.88 -54.64
C GLU A 19 73.87 -42.11 -54.20
N LEU A 20 73.50 -43.35 -53.86
CA LEU A 20 72.16 -43.69 -53.34
C LEU A 20 71.98 -43.18 -51.89
N GLU A 21 73.01 -43.32 -51.05
CA GLU A 21 73.04 -42.83 -49.67
C GLU A 21 73.05 -41.28 -49.62
N LEU A 22 73.66 -40.63 -50.62
CA LEU A 22 73.51 -39.17 -50.83
C LEU A 22 72.09 -38.77 -51.28
N THR A 23 71.35 -39.62 -52.02
CA THR A 23 69.96 -39.32 -52.38
C THR A 23 69.00 -39.42 -51.20
N ASP A 24 69.29 -40.25 -50.19
CA ASP A 24 68.58 -40.24 -48.91
C ASP A 24 68.89 -38.99 -48.07
N ALA A 25 70.06 -38.38 -48.27
CA ALA A 25 70.39 -37.06 -47.72
C ALA A 25 69.70 -35.90 -48.45
N SER A 26 69.31 -36.07 -49.73
CA SER A 26 68.41 -35.18 -50.44
C SER A 26 66.96 -35.56 -50.13
N THR A 27 66.44 -35.11 -49.00
CA THR A 27 65.03 -35.35 -48.65
C THR A 27 64.14 -35.04 -49.85
N SER A 28 63.48 -36.06 -50.40
CA SER A 28 62.65 -35.88 -51.59
C SER A 28 61.64 -34.75 -51.35
N PRO A 29 61.29 -33.96 -52.38
CA PRO A 29 60.35 -32.83 -52.24
C PRO A 29 59.04 -33.21 -51.53
N LEU A 30 58.63 -34.46 -51.67
CA LEU A 30 57.46 -35.05 -51.01
C LEU A 30 57.65 -35.16 -49.49
N VAL A 31 58.81 -35.64 -49.01
CA VAL A 31 59.12 -35.73 -47.57
C VAL A 31 59.12 -34.34 -46.93
N HIS A 32 59.70 -33.34 -47.61
CA HIS A 32 59.64 -31.95 -47.13
C HIS A 32 58.20 -31.41 -47.06
N ALA A 33 57.39 -31.70 -48.08
CA ALA A 33 55.97 -31.33 -48.10
C ALA A 33 55.18 -31.98 -46.95
N LEU A 34 55.42 -33.27 -46.65
CA LEU A 34 54.79 -33.97 -45.53
C LEU A 34 55.18 -33.38 -44.18
N ARG A 35 56.47 -33.06 -43.96
CA ARG A 35 56.91 -32.38 -42.73
C ARG A 35 56.29 -30.99 -42.57
N THR A 36 56.15 -30.26 -43.68
CA THR A 36 55.50 -28.94 -43.68
C THR A 36 54.00 -29.05 -43.42
N PHE A 37 53.35 -30.10 -43.91
CA PHE A 37 51.95 -30.37 -43.61
C PHE A 37 51.76 -30.74 -42.13
N ASP A 38 52.60 -31.62 -41.61
CA ASP A 38 52.57 -32.06 -40.21
C ASP A 38 52.72 -30.88 -39.24
N SER A 39 53.65 -29.97 -39.49
CA SER A 39 53.81 -28.75 -38.67
C SER A 39 52.59 -27.82 -38.73
N LYS A 40 51.91 -27.73 -39.88
CA LYS A 40 50.66 -26.97 -40.01
C LYS A 40 49.50 -27.65 -39.27
N VAL A 41 49.42 -28.97 -39.31
CA VAL A 41 48.42 -29.75 -38.57
C VAL A 41 48.63 -29.56 -37.06
N GLU A 42 49.86 -29.65 -36.58
CA GLU A 42 50.21 -29.39 -35.19
C GLU A 42 49.87 -27.96 -34.78
N SER A 43 50.16 -26.97 -35.63
CA SER A 43 49.76 -25.58 -35.40
C SER A 43 48.23 -25.40 -35.31
N LEU A 44 47.47 -26.08 -36.15
CA LEU A 44 46.00 -26.07 -36.11
C LEU A 44 45.45 -26.69 -34.82
N PHE A 45 46.03 -27.80 -34.36
CA PHE A 45 45.65 -28.41 -33.08
C PHE A 45 45.92 -27.46 -31.90
N ASN A 46 47.08 -26.82 -31.88
CA ASN A 46 47.43 -25.84 -30.85
C ASN A 46 46.49 -24.62 -30.85
N MET A 47 46.10 -24.14 -32.04
CA MET A 47 45.11 -23.06 -32.17
C MET A 47 43.74 -23.51 -31.66
N THR A 48 43.31 -24.72 -32.01
CA THR A 48 42.03 -25.30 -31.58
C THR A 48 41.98 -25.45 -30.06
N ALA A 49 43.04 -25.97 -29.45
CA ALA A 49 43.16 -26.08 -28.00
C ALA A 49 43.10 -24.70 -27.31
N THR A 50 43.77 -23.71 -27.90
CA THR A 50 43.74 -22.33 -27.40
C THR A 50 42.34 -21.72 -27.45
N ILE A 51 41.61 -21.92 -28.56
CA ILE A 51 40.24 -21.43 -28.70
C ILE A 51 39.30 -22.15 -27.74
N SER A 52 39.38 -23.48 -27.63
CA SER A 52 38.57 -24.25 -26.68
C SER A 52 38.74 -23.73 -25.26
N GLY A 53 39.99 -23.58 -24.80
CA GLY A 53 40.23 -23.07 -23.46
C GLY A 53 39.79 -21.60 -23.27
N ARG A 54 39.68 -20.80 -24.33
CA ARG A 54 39.09 -19.45 -24.25
C ARG A 54 37.57 -19.51 -24.14
N LEU A 55 36.92 -20.46 -24.83
CA LEU A 55 35.48 -20.67 -24.74
C LEU A 55 35.10 -21.16 -23.34
N ASP A 56 35.83 -22.11 -22.75
CA ASP A 56 35.56 -22.62 -21.39
C ASP A 56 35.67 -21.51 -20.33
N ARG A 57 36.67 -20.63 -20.45
CA ARG A 57 36.82 -19.46 -19.58
C ARG A 57 35.70 -18.44 -19.76
N MET A 58 35.19 -18.31 -20.98
CA MET A 58 34.09 -17.41 -21.29
C MET A 58 32.77 -17.97 -20.75
N GLU A 59 32.52 -19.27 -20.90
CA GLU A 59 31.35 -19.98 -20.35
C GLU A 59 31.30 -19.85 -18.83
N SER A 60 32.39 -20.18 -18.13
CA SER A 60 32.48 -19.99 -16.67
C SER A 60 32.31 -18.52 -16.23
N SER A 61 32.77 -17.56 -17.03
CA SER A 61 32.52 -16.14 -16.77
C SER A 61 31.04 -15.76 -16.92
N PHE A 62 30.33 -16.35 -17.87
CA PHE A 62 28.89 -16.15 -18.00
C PHE A 62 28.11 -16.81 -16.87
N ASP A 63 28.44 -18.04 -16.50
CA ASP A 63 27.75 -18.75 -15.41
C ASP A 63 27.87 -18.00 -14.08
N SER A 64 29.08 -17.53 -13.75
CA SER A 64 29.30 -16.73 -12.53
C SER A 64 28.50 -15.42 -12.53
N LYS A 65 28.37 -14.75 -13.69
CA LYS A 65 27.55 -13.54 -13.82
C LYS A 65 26.05 -13.84 -13.73
N LEU A 66 25.58 -14.94 -14.33
CA LEU A 66 24.18 -15.36 -14.24
C LEU A 66 23.81 -15.68 -12.79
N GLU A 67 24.68 -16.38 -12.07
CA GLU A 67 24.46 -16.68 -10.66
C GLU A 67 24.46 -15.40 -9.81
N SER A 68 25.36 -14.46 -10.08
CA SER A 68 25.35 -13.14 -9.43
C SER A 68 24.05 -12.37 -9.69
N LEU A 69 23.58 -12.32 -10.94
CA LEU A 69 22.32 -11.69 -11.32
C LEU A 69 21.12 -12.35 -10.63
N ARG A 70 21.10 -13.67 -10.55
CA ARG A 70 20.06 -14.45 -9.85
C ARG A 70 20.00 -14.07 -8.37
N ASN A 71 21.14 -14.00 -7.71
CA ASN A 71 21.23 -13.64 -6.29
C ASN A 71 20.82 -12.18 -6.04
N MET A 72 21.21 -11.26 -6.92
CA MET A 72 20.74 -9.88 -6.86
C MET A 72 19.22 -9.80 -7.03
N ALA A 73 18.65 -10.49 -8.03
CA ALA A 73 17.22 -10.50 -8.27
C ALA A 73 16.43 -11.05 -7.07
N ALA A 74 16.87 -12.18 -6.50
CA ALA A 74 16.26 -12.75 -5.30
C ALA A 74 16.28 -11.76 -4.12
N THR A 75 17.40 -11.06 -3.93
CA THR A 75 17.55 -10.06 -2.88
C THR A 75 16.65 -8.85 -3.11
N THR A 76 16.54 -8.35 -4.34
CA THR A 76 15.69 -7.20 -4.66
C THR A 76 14.21 -7.54 -4.55
N CYS A 77 13.77 -8.70 -5.03
CA CYS A 77 12.39 -9.17 -4.86
C CYS A 77 12.01 -9.23 -3.38
N GLY A 78 12.82 -9.88 -2.54
CA GLY A 78 12.55 -9.96 -1.10
C GLY A 78 12.59 -8.60 -0.39
N ARG A 79 13.27 -7.58 -0.93
CA ARG A 79 13.20 -6.20 -0.41
C ARG A 79 11.91 -5.50 -0.85
N LEU A 80 11.47 -5.70 -2.09
CA LEU A 80 10.23 -5.15 -2.61
C LEU A 80 9.02 -5.70 -1.86
N ASP A 81 8.96 -7.02 -1.61
CA ASP A 81 7.86 -7.64 -0.87
C ASP A 81 7.68 -7.05 0.54
N ARG A 82 8.81 -6.76 1.21
CA ARG A 82 8.82 -6.12 2.54
C ARG A 82 8.36 -4.67 2.47
N LEU A 83 8.77 -3.93 1.44
CA LEU A 83 8.33 -2.55 1.23
C LEU A 83 6.84 -2.50 0.92
N GLU A 84 6.35 -3.38 0.05
CA GLU A 84 4.93 -3.50 -0.28
C GLU A 84 4.10 -3.81 0.97
N SER A 85 4.55 -4.78 1.77
CA SER A 85 3.89 -5.11 3.05
C SER A 85 3.87 -3.92 4.02
N ALA A 86 4.98 -3.20 4.16
CA ALA A 86 5.06 -2.03 5.02
C ALA A 86 4.16 -0.88 4.53
N LEU A 87 4.10 -0.65 3.21
CA LEU A 87 3.23 0.34 2.61
C LEU A 87 1.75 -0.01 2.80
N ALA A 88 1.37 -1.28 2.65
CA ALA A 88 0.00 -1.74 2.91
C ALA A 88 -0.44 -1.41 4.34
N VAL A 89 0.41 -1.69 5.33
CA VAL A 89 0.13 -1.35 6.75
C VAL A 89 0.03 0.15 6.96
N LEU A 90 0.91 0.94 6.33
CA LEU A 90 0.87 2.40 6.44
C LEU A 90 -0.41 2.98 5.81
N LEU A 91 -0.84 2.46 4.67
CA LEU A 91 -2.08 2.86 4.00
C LEU A 91 -3.32 2.54 4.86
N GLU A 92 -3.36 1.36 5.49
CA GLU A 92 -4.46 0.99 6.39
C GLU A 92 -4.51 1.91 7.62
N ARG A 93 -3.35 2.29 8.15
CA ARG A 93 -3.25 3.16 9.34
C ARG A 93 -3.47 4.64 9.03
N SER A 94 -3.11 5.08 7.81
CA SER A 94 -3.28 6.46 7.37
C SER A 94 -4.67 6.74 6.79
N ALA A 95 -5.49 5.70 6.60
CA ALA A 95 -6.89 5.86 6.24
C ALA A 95 -7.55 6.87 7.20
N PRO A 96 -8.11 7.98 6.68
CA PRO A 96 -8.66 9.05 7.51
C PRO A 96 -9.76 8.48 8.41
N ARG A 97 -9.49 8.48 9.72
CA ARG A 97 -10.48 8.09 10.71
C ARG A 97 -11.41 9.26 10.92
N HIS A 98 -12.60 9.20 10.31
CA HIS A 98 -13.67 10.16 10.55
C HIS A 98 -14.25 9.94 11.95
N ASN A 99 -13.59 10.51 12.96
CA ASN A 99 -13.97 10.35 14.36
C ASN A 99 -15.21 11.19 14.74
N CYS A 100 -15.61 12.12 13.87
CA CYS A 100 -16.75 13.00 14.09
C CYS A 100 -17.87 12.60 13.14
N VAL A 101 -18.96 12.09 13.70
CA VAL A 101 -20.15 11.68 12.93
C VAL A 101 -20.94 12.90 12.42
N PHE A 102 -20.68 14.09 12.98
CA PHE A 102 -21.42 15.32 12.65
C PHE A 102 -20.82 16.11 11.48
N CYS A 103 -19.51 15.97 11.24
CA CYS A 103 -18.82 16.68 10.17
C CYS A 103 -18.77 15.82 8.90
N SER A 104 -18.80 16.45 7.74
CA SER A 104 -18.48 15.74 6.50
C SER A 104 -17.01 15.29 6.52
N PRO A 105 -16.67 14.19 5.83
CA PRO A 105 -15.30 13.72 5.67
C PRO A 105 -14.31 14.81 5.24
N GLU A 106 -14.75 15.69 4.35
CA GLU A 106 -13.95 16.79 3.78
C GLU A 106 -13.71 17.93 4.78
N ALA A 107 -14.61 18.13 5.74
CA ALA A 107 -14.50 19.18 6.75
C ALA A 107 -13.68 18.76 7.98
N GLN A 108 -13.34 17.47 8.10
CA GLN A 108 -12.63 16.93 9.27
C GLN A 108 -11.11 16.90 9.04
N THR A 109 -10.41 17.99 9.39
CA THR A 109 -8.94 18.11 9.24
C THR A 109 -8.16 17.75 10.50
N ASP A 110 -8.78 17.85 11.67
CA ASP A 110 -8.14 17.77 13.00
C ASP A 110 -8.40 16.45 13.75
N GLY A 111 -9.20 15.54 13.16
CA GLY A 111 -9.51 14.24 13.75
C GLY A 111 -10.30 14.29 15.06
N HIS A 112 -11.02 15.38 15.35
CA HIS A 112 -11.79 15.52 16.60
C HIS A 112 -12.89 14.45 16.73
N SER A 113 -13.23 14.07 17.97
CA SER A 113 -14.39 13.22 18.22
C SER A 113 -15.69 14.01 18.18
N SER A 114 -16.82 13.33 17.89
CA SER A 114 -18.17 13.94 17.89
C SER A 114 -18.48 14.78 19.13
N THR A 115 -17.94 14.41 20.30
CA THR A 115 -18.15 15.12 21.58
C THR A 115 -17.39 16.45 21.65
N ARG A 116 -16.28 16.59 20.93
CA ARG A 116 -15.40 17.78 20.91
C ARG A 116 -15.50 18.57 19.60
N CYS A 117 -16.58 18.37 18.84
CA CYS A 117 -16.78 19.07 17.58
C CYS A 117 -16.85 20.59 17.78
N THR A 118 -16.00 21.32 17.06
CA THR A 118 -15.92 22.79 17.10
C THR A 118 -17.08 23.46 16.36
N ASN A 119 -17.65 22.80 15.35
CA ASN A 119 -18.86 23.25 14.64
C ASN A 119 -20.13 23.08 15.49
N TYR A 120 -20.16 22.04 16.34
CA TYR A 120 -21.30 21.71 17.21
C TYR A 120 -20.87 21.67 18.68
N ARG A 121 -20.46 22.84 19.23
CA ARG A 121 -20.02 22.97 20.63
C ARG A 121 -21.13 22.71 21.64
N ASP A 122 -22.35 23.07 21.30
CA ASP A 122 -23.50 22.95 22.19
C ASP A 122 -24.13 21.56 22.16
N ALA A 123 -24.53 21.08 23.33
CA ALA A 123 -25.20 19.78 23.45
C ALA A 123 -26.52 19.74 22.67
N ILE A 124 -27.23 20.87 22.60
CA ILE A 124 -28.48 21.01 21.84
C ILE A 124 -28.19 20.93 20.34
N ALA A 125 -27.18 21.66 19.86
CA ALA A 125 -26.78 21.62 18.45
C ALA A 125 -26.36 20.20 18.01
N ARG A 126 -25.64 19.47 18.88
CA ARG A 126 -25.31 18.05 18.63
C ARG A 126 -26.54 17.15 18.59
N ALA A 127 -27.50 17.34 19.49
CA ALA A 127 -28.73 16.56 19.50
C ALA A 127 -29.56 16.81 18.24
N ALA A 128 -29.72 18.07 17.84
CA ALA A 128 -30.43 18.43 16.61
C ALA A 128 -29.74 17.85 15.36
N GLN A 129 -28.41 17.92 15.30
CA GLN A 129 -27.65 17.33 14.20
C GLN A 129 -27.75 15.79 14.20
N ALA A 130 -27.73 15.14 15.37
CA ALA A 130 -27.96 13.70 15.48
C ALA A 130 -29.34 13.31 14.96
N SER A 131 -30.39 14.02 15.35
CA SER A 131 -31.75 13.80 14.85
C SER A 131 -31.85 14.01 13.34
N LYS A 132 -31.21 15.06 12.81
CA LYS A 132 -31.17 15.34 11.37
C LYS A 132 -30.50 14.21 10.57
N LEU A 133 -29.51 13.54 11.17
CA LEU A 133 -28.79 12.42 10.57
C LEU A 133 -29.46 11.05 10.84
N GLY A 134 -30.62 11.01 11.49
CA GLY A 134 -31.29 9.75 11.85
C GLY A 134 -30.48 8.91 12.84
N LEU A 135 -29.81 9.57 13.79
CA LEU A 135 -28.98 8.94 14.80
C LEU A 135 -29.63 9.07 16.18
N CYS A 136 -29.52 8.02 16.99
CA CYS A 136 -29.89 8.07 18.39
C CYS A 136 -29.04 9.11 19.13
N CYS A 137 -29.68 10.08 19.77
CA CYS A 137 -28.99 11.16 20.50
C CYS A 137 -28.12 10.67 21.68
N ARG A 138 -28.25 9.40 22.08
CA ARG A 138 -27.47 8.80 23.19
C ARG A 138 -26.27 8.00 22.73
N CYS A 139 -26.45 7.14 21.74
CA CYS A 139 -25.41 6.22 21.30
C CYS A 139 -24.73 6.65 19.99
N LEU A 140 -25.29 7.65 19.30
CA LEU A 140 -24.85 8.13 17.97
C LEU A 140 -24.77 7.02 16.91
N LYS A 141 -25.49 5.92 17.11
CA LYS A 141 -25.75 4.88 16.10
C LYS A 141 -27.06 5.21 15.37
N ALA A 142 -27.36 4.46 14.31
CA ALA A 142 -28.64 4.53 13.61
C ALA A 142 -29.82 4.53 14.59
N GLU A 143 -30.84 5.33 14.27
CA GLU A 143 -32.06 5.44 15.04
C GLU A 143 -32.67 4.05 15.31
N HIS A 144 -33.12 3.87 16.55
CA HIS A 144 -33.70 2.62 17.01
C HIS A 144 -34.85 2.94 17.96
N GLU A 145 -35.93 2.16 17.89
CA GLU A 145 -37.14 2.39 18.68
C GLU A 145 -36.98 1.96 20.16
N GLY A 146 -35.98 1.12 20.47
CA GLY A 146 -35.76 0.59 21.82
C GLY A 146 -34.84 1.42 22.71
N ASP A 147 -34.70 1.01 23.98
CA ASP A 147 -33.69 1.58 24.87
C ASP A 147 -32.28 1.27 24.34
N CYS A 148 -31.50 2.31 24.08
CA CYS A 148 -30.14 2.21 23.50
C CYS A 148 -29.15 1.38 24.32
N GLY A 149 -29.49 0.99 25.56
CA GLY A 149 -28.60 0.33 26.51
C GLY A 149 -27.38 1.16 26.94
N VAL A 150 -27.20 2.37 26.39
CA VAL A 150 -26.08 3.25 26.74
C VAL A 150 -26.32 3.82 28.12
N THR A 151 -25.50 3.35 29.05
CA THR A 151 -25.42 3.89 30.41
C THR A 151 -24.34 4.97 30.48
N CYS A 152 -24.56 5.93 31.36
CA CYS A 152 -23.56 6.94 31.69
C CYS A 152 -22.29 6.26 32.24
N GLN A 153 -21.12 6.41 31.60
CA GLN A 153 -19.87 5.80 32.10
C GLN A 153 -19.52 6.21 33.55
N ASN A 154 -19.89 7.44 33.94
CA ASN A 154 -19.60 7.98 35.26
C ASN A 154 -20.59 7.52 36.35
N CYS A 155 -21.80 7.11 35.96
CA CYS A 155 -22.90 6.89 36.90
C CYS A 155 -23.67 5.58 36.70
N ARG A 156 -23.34 4.80 35.66
CA ARG A 156 -23.87 3.48 35.26
C ARG A 156 -25.41 3.34 35.20
N LEU A 157 -26.15 4.43 35.41
CA LEU A 157 -27.60 4.45 35.27
C LEU A 157 -28.00 4.46 33.79
N LEU A 158 -29.03 3.68 33.46
CA LEU A 158 -29.77 3.77 32.20
C LEU A 158 -30.36 5.18 32.14
N LEU A 159 -29.97 5.99 31.16
CA LEU A 159 -30.59 7.30 30.99
C LEU A 159 -32.07 7.07 30.66
N PRO A 160 -33.04 7.46 31.51
CA PRO A 160 -34.46 7.38 31.12
C PRO A 160 -34.73 8.40 30.02
N LEU A 161 -35.77 8.18 29.20
CA LEU A 161 -36.29 9.04 28.11
C LEU A 161 -36.48 10.55 28.44
N ASN A 162 -36.09 10.99 29.64
CA ASN A 162 -36.09 12.37 30.11
C ASN A 162 -34.89 12.68 31.02
N HIS A 163 -33.67 12.28 30.63
CA HIS A 163 -32.46 12.79 31.29
C HIS A 163 -31.87 13.94 30.46
N PRO A 164 -32.23 15.21 30.76
CA PRO A 164 -31.66 16.35 30.08
C PRO A 164 -30.16 16.33 30.35
N PHE A 165 -29.37 16.08 29.31
CA PHE A 165 -27.94 16.38 29.33
C PHE A 165 -27.82 17.83 29.83
N TYR A 166 -27.22 18.02 31.01
CA TYR A 166 -27.10 19.28 31.76
C TYR A 166 -28.27 19.67 32.70
N THR A 167 -28.46 18.91 33.78
CA THR A 167 -29.12 19.46 34.98
C THR A 167 -28.20 20.48 35.65
N THR A 168 -28.33 21.76 35.28
CA THR A 168 -28.22 22.89 36.24
C THR A 168 -28.71 24.22 35.65
N ARG A 169 -28.71 24.42 34.33
CA ARG A 169 -29.12 25.71 33.73
C ARG A 169 -30.58 25.75 33.24
N LEU A 170 -31.12 24.66 32.68
CA LEU A 170 -32.49 24.65 32.12
C LEU A 170 -33.60 24.58 33.19
N ARG A 171 -33.34 23.99 34.37
CA ARG A 171 -34.33 23.99 35.47
C ARG A 171 -34.60 25.38 36.05
N ARG A 172 -33.71 26.37 35.88
CA ARG A 172 -34.00 27.76 36.26
C ARG A 172 -34.96 28.45 35.29
N LEU A 173 -34.99 28.05 34.01
CA LEU A 173 -35.87 28.65 33.01
C LEU A 173 -37.28 28.03 33.03
N GLN A 174 -37.39 26.72 33.25
CA GLN A 174 -38.69 26.04 33.36
C GLN A 174 -39.44 26.40 34.65
N ARG A 175 -38.75 26.66 35.77
CA ARG A 175 -39.37 27.20 37.00
C ARG A 175 -39.88 28.64 36.84
N ALA A 176 -39.47 29.35 35.79
CA ALA A 176 -39.95 30.70 35.47
C ALA A 176 -41.14 30.71 34.47
N GLY A 177 -41.69 29.54 34.11
CA GLY A 177 -42.87 29.44 33.26
C GLY A 177 -42.67 29.87 31.79
N ARG A 178 -41.43 29.84 31.28
CA ARG A 178 -41.14 30.21 29.89
C ARG A 178 -41.10 28.97 29.00
N SER A 179 -41.90 28.98 27.93
CA SER A 179 -41.80 28.00 26.85
C SER A 179 -40.61 28.36 25.96
N ILE A 180 -39.79 27.37 25.62
CA ILE A 180 -38.67 27.52 24.70
C ILE A 180 -39.15 26.97 23.36
N VAL A 181 -39.20 27.84 22.34
CA VAL A 181 -39.45 27.43 20.96
C VAL A 181 -38.09 27.39 20.26
N VAL A 182 -37.74 26.24 19.70
CA VAL A 182 -36.56 26.09 18.84
C VAL A 182 -37.05 26.26 17.41
N CYS A 183 -36.55 27.28 16.72
CA CYS A 183 -36.85 27.50 15.31
C CYS A 183 -35.97 26.58 14.44
N ASP A 184 -36.41 26.29 13.21
CA ASP A 184 -35.72 25.39 12.27
C ASP A 184 -34.32 25.88 11.84
N ASP A 185 -33.98 27.15 12.13
CA ASP A 185 -32.67 27.76 11.91
C ASP A 185 -31.71 27.61 13.11
N GLY A 186 -32.15 26.98 14.21
CA GLY A 186 -31.36 26.77 15.42
C GLY A 186 -31.30 27.96 16.37
N SER A 187 -32.06 29.03 16.12
CA SER A 187 -32.16 30.17 17.04
C SER A 187 -33.12 29.87 18.21
N ILE A 188 -32.79 30.38 19.40
CA ILE A 188 -33.60 30.23 20.63
C ILE A 188 -34.23 31.58 20.96
N ASN A 189 -35.54 31.71 20.78
CA ASN A 189 -36.30 32.89 21.23
C ASN A 189 -37.08 32.58 22.51
N ALA A 190 -36.91 33.43 23.53
CA ALA A 190 -37.67 33.35 24.77
C ALA A 190 -38.85 34.31 24.72
N SER A 191 -40.08 33.79 24.59
CA SER A 191 -41.27 34.63 24.72
C SER A 191 -41.48 35.07 26.18
N PRO A 192 -41.92 36.31 26.44
CA PRO A 192 -42.25 36.75 27.79
C PRO A 192 -43.46 35.96 28.34
N PRO A 193 -43.56 35.78 29.68
CA PRO A 193 -44.64 35.00 30.29
C PRO A 193 -45.99 35.68 30.06
N PRO A 194 -47.09 34.91 29.87
CA PRO A 194 -48.41 35.49 29.71
C PRO A 194 -48.84 36.21 30.99
N HIS A 195 -49.26 37.48 30.86
CA HIS A 195 -49.89 38.22 31.96
C HIS A 195 -51.26 37.59 32.27
N PHE A 196 -51.37 36.94 33.44
CA PHE A 196 -52.61 36.34 33.92
C PHE A 196 -53.55 37.42 34.48
N TRP A 197 -54.67 37.69 33.78
CA TRP A 197 -55.83 38.34 34.38
C TRP A 197 -56.77 37.27 34.95
N ARG A 198 -57.09 37.37 36.25
CA ARG A 198 -58.00 36.45 36.94
C ARG A 198 -59.41 37.06 36.95
N SER A 199 -60.31 36.54 36.12
CA SER A 199 -61.75 36.70 36.32
C SER A 199 -62.47 35.37 36.10
N LYS A 200 -63.59 35.20 36.81
CA LYS A 200 -64.25 33.95 37.17
C LYS A 200 -64.49 33.00 35.97
N GLY A 201 -63.93 31.78 36.06
CA GLY A 201 -64.60 30.56 35.60
C GLY A 201 -64.73 30.31 34.10
N ARG A 202 -63.66 30.43 33.31
CA ARG A 202 -63.36 29.61 32.11
C ARG A 202 -61.98 29.99 31.56
N ARG A 203 -61.13 29.01 31.26
CA ARG A 203 -59.85 29.25 30.56
C ARG A 203 -60.15 29.40 29.07
N VAL A 204 -60.04 30.60 28.54
CA VAL A 204 -59.97 30.84 27.09
C VAL A 204 -58.59 31.43 26.82
N VAL A 205 -57.80 30.70 26.04
CA VAL A 205 -56.52 31.20 25.52
C VAL A 205 -56.86 32.06 24.31
N VAL A 206 -56.65 33.37 24.41
CA VAL A 206 -56.75 34.28 23.26
C VAL A 206 -55.32 34.50 22.73
N PRO A 207 -55.01 34.14 21.47
CA PRO A 207 -53.71 34.42 20.87
C PRO A 207 -53.57 35.91 20.54
N PRO A 208 -52.35 36.47 20.54
CA PRO A 208 -52.10 37.82 20.05
C PRO A 208 -52.40 37.90 18.53
N PRO A 209 -52.89 39.05 18.03
CA PRO A 209 -53.23 39.21 16.63
C PRO A 209 -51.94 39.43 15.83
N ASN A 210 -51.27 38.36 15.37
CA ASN A 210 -50.43 38.29 14.15
C ASN A 210 -49.41 37.14 14.10
N GLN A 211 -49.67 35.95 14.65
CA GLN A 211 -48.82 34.79 14.34
C GLN A 211 -49.69 33.55 14.07
N GLN A 212 -49.78 33.18 12.78
CA GLN A 212 -50.29 31.89 12.34
C GLN A 212 -49.27 30.81 12.74
N CYS A 213 -49.51 30.16 13.87
CA CYS A 213 -48.87 28.89 14.19
C CYS A 213 -49.95 27.80 14.16
N SER A 214 -49.82 26.88 13.21
CA SER A 214 -50.70 25.73 13.02
C SER A 214 -50.62 24.82 14.25
N PHE A 215 -51.71 24.70 15.00
CA PHE A 215 -51.80 23.75 16.13
C PHE A 215 -52.22 22.36 15.63
N GLY A 216 -51.32 21.40 15.74
CA GLY A 216 -51.62 19.96 15.65
C GLY A 216 -52.04 19.41 17.01
N VAL A 217 -53.30 18.98 17.06
CA VAL A 217 -54.09 18.19 18.04
C VAL A 217 -53.34 17.51 19.21
N SER A 218 -53.85 17.74 20.42
CA SER A 218 -53.63 16.89 21.61
C SER A 218 -54.60 15.71 21.63
N ILE A 219 -54.11 14.52 21.97
CA ILE A 219 -54.93 13.37 22.39
C ILE A 219 -54.70 13.15 23.89
N GLU A 220 -55.79 12.82 24.58
CA GLU A 220 -55.95 12.63 26.04
C GLU A 220 -55.00 11.62 26.69
#